data_AF-A0A939S6C9-F1
#
_entry.id   AF-A0A939S6C9-F1
#
_cell.length_a   1.000
_cell.length_b   1.000
_cell.length_c   1.000
_cell.angle_alpha   90.00
_cell.angle_beta   90.00
_cell.angle_gamma   90.00
#
_symmetry.space_group_name_H-M   'P 1'
#
loop_
_entity.id
_entity.type
_entity.pdbx_description
1 polymer ?
#
loop_
_entity_poly.entity_id
_entity_poly.type
_entity_poly.pdbx_seq_one_letter_code
_entity_poly.pdbx_strand_id
1 'polypeptide(L)'
;MIMYPEDPYAGVDESDWLEVTRQLVDEYPLALPALREVVLDSWSRILTTKIGGELQIGDEYKPSPQMMGNFLHNMIPIVLERNHPSEWRKDDSRDEKDLIYLPDSRFDTEIKTSSSNRIFANRSYAQPSAPGSKDKSGYYLAINFEAFKHTRTPKITMIRLGWLSHRDWIPQTAATGQAAHLAPITYQTKFISAM
;
A
#
# COMPACT_ATOMS: atom_id res chain seq x y z
N MET A 1 20.54 -19.00 8.44
CA MET A 1 19.44 -18.45 9.26
C MET A 1 19.53 -16.94 9.15
N ILE A 2 18.83 -16.35 8.18
CA ILE A 2 18.81 -14.89 8.03
C ILE A 2 17.50 -14.42 8.62
N MET A 3 17.59 -13.94 9.87
CA MET A 3 16.53 -13.13 10.45
C MET A 3 16.53 -11.80 9.70
N TYR A 4 15.38 -11.25 9.33
CA TYR A 4 15.28 -9.82 9.04
C TYR A 4 14.54 -9.12 10.20
N PRO A 5 15.26 -8.65 11.24
CA PRO A 5 14.80 -7.59 12.13
C PRO A 5 15.43 -6.23 11.78
N GLU A 6 16.21 -6.15 10.69
CA GLU A 6 16.96 -4.95 10.30
C GLU A 6 16.46 -4.40 8.95
N ASP A 7 16.41 -3.06 8.88
CA ASP A 7 16.15 -2.29 7.67
C ASP A 7 17.11 -2.73 6.56
N PRO A 8 16.64 -3.28 5.42
CA PRO A 8 17.50 -3.88 4.38
C PRO A 8 18.36 -2.85 3.66
N TYR A 9 18.08 -1.55 3.89
CA TYR A 9 18.88 -0.44 3.36
C TYR A 9 19.92 0.05 4.38
N ALA A 10 19.96 -0.50 5.59
CA ALA A 10 20.90 -0.08 6.62
C ALA A 10 22.35 -0.32 6.19
N GLY A 11 23.15 0.76 6.17
CA GLY A 11 24.55 0.72 5.75
C GLY A 11 24.76 0.62 4.23
N VAL A 12 23.70 0.63 3.43
CA VAL A 12 23.75 0.64 1.96
C VAL A 12 23.73 2.08 1.46
N ASP A 13 24.59 2.42 0.51
CA ASP A 13 24.61 3.73 -0.14
C ASP A 13 23.30 3.99 -0.92
N GLU A 14 22.82 5.24 -0.95
CA GLU A 14 21.55 5.58 -1.61
C GLU A 14 21.54 5.20 -3.10
N SER A 15 22.70 5.20 -3.75
CA SER A 15 22.84 4.81 -5.15
C SER A 15 22.56 3.33 -5.41
N ASP A 16 22.68 2.47 -4.39
CA ASP A 16 22.47 1.02 -4.47
C ASP A 16 21.07 0.59 -3.98
N TRP A 17 20.28 1.49 -3.39
CA TRP A 17 18.95 1.16 -2.86
C TRP A 17 17.98 0.59 -3.90
N LEU A 18 18.09 1.03 -5.16
CA LEU A 18 17.24 0.50 -6.22
C LEU A 18 17.50 -0.99 -6.48
N GLU A 19 18.76 -1.42 -6.37
CA GLU A 19 19.12 -2.82 -6.57
C GLU A 19 18.63 -3.69 -5.42
N VAL A 20 18.78 -3.22 -4.18
CA VAL A 20 18.19 -3.87 -2.99
C VAL A 20 16.67 -4.02 -3.15
N THR A 21 16.00 -2.98 -3.64
CA THR A 21 14.54 -3.01 -3.84
C THR A 21 14.11 -4.04 -4.88
N ARG A 22 14.87 -4.18 -5.97
CA ARG A 22 14.59 -5.22 -6.98
C ARG A 22 14.66 -6.61 -6.37
N GLN A 23 15.70 -6.89 -5.59
CA GLN A 23 15.85 -8.18 -4.89
C GLN A 23 14.67 -8.44 -3.94
N LEU A 24 14.28 -7.45 -3.13
CA LEU A 24 13.12 -7.57 -2.25
C LEU A 24 11.81 -7.83 -3.01
N VAL A 25 11.61 -7.16 -4.14
CA VAL A 25 10.43 -7.36 -4.99
C VAL A 25 10.44 -8.72 -5.67
N ASP A 26 11.61 -9.22 -6.08
CA ASP A 26 11.76 -10.55 -6.68
C ASP A 26 11.55 -11.68 -5.65
N GLU A 27 11.88 -11.43 -4.38
CA GLU A 27 11.60 -12.34 -3.26
C GLU A 27 10.14 -12.32 -2.80
N TYR A 28 9.36 -11.29 -3.15
CA TYR A 28 7.99 -11.15 -2.70
C TYR A 28 7.12 -12.29 -3.26
N PRO A 29 6.26 -12.94 -2.43
CA PRO A 29 5.57 -14.19 -2.79
C PRO A 29 4.51 -14.04 -3.88
N LEU A 30 4.22 -12.83 -4.34
CA LEU A 30 3.32 -12.57 -5.45
C LEU A 30 3.99 -11.68 -6.51
N ALA A 31 4.19 -12.22 -7.71
CA ALA A 31 4.80 -11.47 -8.80
C ALA A 31 4.05 -10.15 -9.09
N LEU A 32 4.78 -9.08 -9.40
CA LEU A 32 4.22 -7.75 -9.66
C LEU A 32 3.04 -7.72 -10.65
N PRO A 33 3.07 -8.45 -11.78
CA PRO A 33 1.92 -8.48 -12.69
C PRO A 33 0.66 -9.05 -12.04
N ALA A 34 0.78 -10.09 -11.20
CA ALA A 34 -0.37 -10.65 -10.48
C ALA A 34 -0.91 -9.66 -9.44
N LEU A 35 -0.02 -8.95 -8.72
CA LEU A 35 -0.41 -7.91 -7.78
C LEU A 35 -1.15 -6.74 -8.47
N ARG A 36 -0.69 -6.34 -9.66
CA ARG A 36 -1.37 -5.36 -10.51
C ARG A 36 -2.78 -5.81 -10.84
N GLU A 37 -2.96 -7.05 -11.30
CA GLU A 37 -4.28 -7.56 -11.68
C GLU A 37 -5.25 -7.60 -10.49
N VAL A 38 -4.76 -7.95 -9.29
CA VAL A 38 -5.56 -7.87 -8.05
C VAL A 38 -6.07 -6.44 -7.82
N VAL A 39 -5.18 -5.43 -7.89
CA VAL A 39 -5.56 -4.03 -7.68
C VAL A 39 -6.56 -3.53 -8.73
N LEU A 40 -6.36 -3.89 -10.01
CA LEU A 40 -7.24 -3.49 -11.10
C LEU A 40 -8.62 -4.18 -11.02
N ASP A 41 -8.67 -5.47 -10.65
CA ASP A 41 -9.93 -6.18 -10.38
C ASP A 41 -10.67 -5.54 -9.20
N SER A 42 -9.97 -5.22 -8.10
CA SER A 42 -10.57 -4.49 -6.97
C SER A 42 -11.15 -3.14 -7.39
N TRP A 43 -10.42 -2.35 -8.19
CA TRP A 43 -10.90 -1.07 -8.71
C TRP A 43 -12.14 -1.23 -9.58
N SER A 44 -12.14 -2.20 -10.48
CA SER A 44 -13.28 -2.52 -11.34
C SER A 44 -14.51 -2.93 -10.53
N ARG A 45 -14.34 -3.79 -9.51
CA ARG A 45 -15.42 -4.20 -8.60
C ARG A 45 -16.04 -3.03 -7.85
N ILE A 46 -15.20 -2.10 -7.36
CA ILE A 46 -15.68 -0.89 -6.69
C ILE A 46 -16.56 -0.08 -7.65
N LEU A 47 -16.08 0.19 -8.87
CA LEU A 47 -16.82 0.98 -9.86
C LEU A 47 -18.05 0.25 -10.43
N THR A 48 -18.14 -1.07 -10.29
CA THR A 48 -19.32 -1.87 -10.68
C THR A 48 -20.28 -2.14 -9.51
N THR A 49 -19.97 -1.66 -8.30
CA THR A 49 -20.85 -1.79 -7.13
C THR A 49 -22.00 -0.77 -7.13
N LYS A 50 -23.22 -1.25 -6.81
CA LYS A 50 -24.40 -0.43 -6.53
C LYS A 50 -24.73 -0.38 -5.05
N ILE A 51 -24.75 0.82 -4.46
CA ILE A 51 -25.16 1.02 -3.07
C ILE A 51 -26.68 0.90 -2.99
N GLY A 52 -27.16 -0.04 -2.18
CA GLY A 52 -28.59 -0.34 -2.04
C GLY A 52 -29.25 -0.89 -3.31
N GLY A 53 -28.48 -1.36 -4.30
CA GLY A 53 -28.98 -1.78 -5.61
C GLY A 53 -29.28 -0.63 -6.58
N GLU A 54 -29.17 0.62 -6.15
CA GLU A 54 -29.62 1.80 -6.90
C GLU A 54 -28.45 2.68 -7.38
N LEU A 55 -27.55 3.09 -6.47
CA LEU A 55 -26.52 4.08 -6.76
C LEU A 55 -25.21 3.43 -7.22
N GLN A 56 -24.91 3.45 -8.51
CA GLN A 56 -23.65 2.96 -9.05
C GLN A 56 -22.50 3.88 -8.61
N ILE A 57 -21.46 3.28 -8.02
CA ILE A 57 -20.25 4.03 -7.71
C ILE A 57 -19.55 4.41 -9.02
N GLY A 58 -19.25 5.69 -9.15
CA GLY A 58 -18.60 6.30 -10.31
C GLY A 58 -19.55 6.84 -11.37
N ASP A 59 -20.83 6.48 -11.33
CA ASP A 59 -21.87 7.06 -12.18
C ASP A 59 -22.80 7.98 -11.39
N GLU A 60 -23.82 7.45 -10.71
CA GLU A 60 -24.75 8.26 -9.91
C GLU A 60 -24.13 8.74 -8.60
N TYR A 61 -23.25 7.95 -7.98
CA TYR A 61 -22.53 8.34 -6.77
C TYR A 61 -21.04 8.52 -7.03
N LYS A 62 -20.47 9.67 -6.66
CA LYS A 62 -19.05 9.99 -6.86
C LYS A 62 -18.37 10.19 -5.51
N PRO A 63 -17.78 9.14 -4.93
CA PRO A 63 -17.13 9.21 -3.63
C PRO A 63 -15.97 10.21 -3.59
N SER A 64 -15.65 10.69 -2.38
CA SER A 64 -14.42 11.46 -2.16
C SER A 64 -13.18 10.58 -2.35
N PRO A 65 -12.00 11.17 -2.61
CA PRO A 65 -10.75 10.39 -2.65
C PRO A 65 -10.51 9.54 -1.40
N GLN A 66 -10.81 10.07 -0.21
CA GLN A 66 -10.65 9.31 1.03
C GLN A 66 -11.55 8.07 1.05
N MET A 67 -12.80 8.19 0.56
CA MET A 67 -13.72 7.07 0.49
C MET A 67 -13.27 6.03 -0.55
N MET A 68 -12.79 6.47 -1.71
CA MET A 68 -12.20 5.57 -2.72
C MET A 68 -10.98 4.83 -2.17
N GLY A 69 -10.11 5.52 -1.44
CA GLY A 69 -8.97 4.92 -0.76
C GLY A 69 -9.39 3.85 0.25
N ASN A 70 -10.42 4.14 1.06
CA ASN A 70 -10.98 3.17 2.02
C ASN A 70 -11.59 1.95 1.31
N PHE A 71 -12.27 2.14 0.17
CA PHE A 71 -12.77 1.01 -0.61
C PHE A 71 -11.63 0.14 -1.13
N LEU A 72 -10.57 0.73 -1.68
CA LEU A 72 -9.39 -0.01 -2.14
C LEU A 72 -8.72 -0.78 -1.01
N HIS A 73 -8.49 -0.13 0.15
CA HIS A 73 -7.91 -0.77 1.34
C HIS A 73 -8.68 -2.03 1.77
N ASN A 74 -10.00 -2.07 1.59
CA ASN A 74 -10.81 -3.23 1.97
C ASN A 74 -10.98 -4.24 0.83
N MET A 75 -11.09 -3.78 -0.41
CA MET A 75 -11.38 -4.65 -1.56
C MET A 75 -10.14 -5.43 -2.03
N ILE A 76 -8.94 -4.85 -1.93
CA ILE A 76 -7.69 -5.52 -2.34
C ILE A 76 -7.43 -6.79 -1.52
N PRO A 77 -7.44 -6.76 -0.17
CA PRO A 77 -7.26 -7.97 0.63
C PRO A 77 -8.29 -9.06 0.28
N ILE A 78 -9.56 -8.68 0.12
CA ILE A 78 -10.64 -9.62 -0.22
C ILE A 78 -10.41 -10.29 -1.59
N VAL A 79 -10.02 -9.51 -2.60
CA VAL A 79 -9.74 -10.05 -3.93
C VAL A 79 -8.50 -10.95 -3.90
N LEU A 80 -7.46 -10.55 -3.18
CA LEU A 80 -6.22 -11.33 -3.05
C LEU A 80 -6.47 -12.66 -2.34
N GLU A 81 -7.12 -12.63 -1.17
CA GLU A 81 -7.51 -13.80 -0.40
C GLU A 81 -8.38 -14.75 -1.23
N ARG A 82 -9.39 -14.24 -1.96
CA ARG A 82 -10.22 -15.08 -2.82
C ARG A 82 -9.41 -15.77 -3.92
N ASN A 83 -8.40 -15.10 -4.48
CA ASN A 83 -7.56 -15.65 -5.54
C ASN A 83 -6.50 -16.61 -4.97
N HIS A 84 -6.11 -16.46 -3.71
CA HIS A 84 -5.05 -17.21 -3.03
C HIS A 84 -5.42 -17.58 -1.57
N PRO A 85 -6.50 -18.33 -1.32
CA PRO A 85 -7.12 -18.44 0.01
C PRO A 85 -6.30 -19.21 1.04
N SER A 86 -5.30 -19.99 0.62
CA SER A 86 -4.38 -20.70 1.51
C SER A 86 -3.09 -19.94 1.80
N GLU A 87 -2.88 -18.79 1.15
CA GLU A 87 -1.63 -18.04 1.21
C GLU A 87 -1.83 -16.63 1.77
N TRP A 88 -2.98 -16.02 1.48
CA TRP A 88 -3.26 -14.64 1.84
C TRP A 88 -4.58 -14.52 2.58
N ARG A 89 -4.64 -13.60 3.54
CA ARG A 89 -5.88 -13.14 4.15
C ARG A 89 -5.87 -11.64 4.39
N LYS A 90 -7.06 -11.09 4.65
CA LYS A 90 -7.22 -9.76 5.24
C LYS A 90 -6.75 -9.72 6.71
N ASP A 91 -6.40 -8.52 7.18
CA ASP A 91 -6.20 -8.21 8.60
C ASP A 91 -7.43 -8.53 9.46
N ASP A 92 -7.20 -9.10 10.65
CA ASP A 92 -8.24 -9.40 11.64
C ASP A 92 -8.19 -8.45 12.85
N SER A 93 -7.08 -7.71 13.01
CA SER A 93 -6.86 -6.82 14.14
C SER A 93 -6.00 -5.60 13.78
N ARG A 94 -6.01 -4.57 14.64
CA ARG A 94 -5.34 -3.28 14.38
C ARG A 94 -3.83 -3.32 14.43
N ASP A 95 -3.26 -4.37 15.02
CA ASP A 95 -1.84 -4.64 15.12
C ASP A 95 -1.28 -5.38 13.89
N GLU A 96 -2.15 -5.85 13.00
CA GLU A 96 -1.79 -6.52 11.76
C GLU A 96 -1.66 -5.55 10.58
N LYS A 97 -0.84 -5.93 9.59
CA LYS A 97 -0.81 -5.25 8.28
C LYS A 97 -2.01 -5.61 7.43
N ASP A 98 -2.28 -4.77 6.43
CA ASP A 98 -3.51 -4.86 5.64
C ASP A 98 -3.60 -6.17 4.81
N LEU A 99 -2.46 -6.70 4.37
CA LEU A 99 -2.33 -7.99 3.69
C LEU A 99 -1.45 -8.92 4.52
N ILE A 100 -1.98 -10.08 4.91
CA ILE A 100 -1.25 -11.06 5.71
C ILE A 100 -0.88 -12.27 4.86
N TYR A 101 0.41 -12.56 4.79
CA TYR A 101 0.93 -13.74 4.11
C TYR A 101 1.07 -14.89 5.12
N LEU A 102 0.15 -15.85 5.04
CA LEU A 102 0.02 -16.95 6.00
C LEU A 102 1.30 -17.79 6.16
N PRO A 103 2.08 -18.06 5.09
CA PRO A 103 3.31 -18.85 5.24
C PRO A 103 4.45 -18.12 5.95
N ASP A 104 4.52 -16.79 5.87
CA ASP A 104 5.65 -16.01 6.41
C ASP A 104 5.33 -14.51 6.57
N SER A 105 5.19 -14.06 7.83
CA SER A 105 4.82 -12.68 8.16
C SER A 105 5.82 -11.61 7.70
N ARG A 106 7.03 -11.98 7.24
CA ARG A 106 7.97 -11.04 6.64
C ARG A 106 7.42 -10.37 5.37
N PHE A 107 6.47 -11.03 4.70
CA PHE A 107 5.82 -10.52 3.49
C PHE A 107 4.49 -9.81 3.75
N ASP A 108 4.10 -9.67 5.02
CA ASP A 108 2.95 -8.88 5.40
C ASP A 108 3.10 -7.45 4.88
N THR A 109 2.04 -6.93 4.26
CA THR A 109 2.11 -5.73 3.42
C THR A 109 1.09 -4.69 3.84
N GLU A 110 1.58 -3.46 3.97
CA GLU A 110 0.75 -2.30 4.24
C GLU A 110 0.25 -1.68 2.93
N ILE A 111 -1.03 -1.36 2.83
CA ILE A 111 -1.57 -0.64 1.69
C ILE A 111 -1.49 0.87 1.99
N LYS A 112 -1.16 1.67 0.98
CA LYS A 112 -1.31 3.12 1.03
C LYS A 112 -1.89 3.62 -0.27
N THR A 113 -3.04 4.28 -0.16
CA THR A 113 -3.79 4.80 -1.31
C THR A 113 -3.83 6.32 -1.29
N SER A 114 -3.84 6.95 -2.47
CA SER A 114 -3.87 8.41 -2.57
C SER A 114 -4.33 8.88 -3.94
N SER A 115 -5.10 9.97 -4.01
CA SER A 115 -5.42 10.62 -5.29
C SER A 115 -4.36 11.64 -5.76
N SER A 116 -3.22 11.70 -5.06
CA SER A 116 -2.02 12.44 -5.47
C SER A 116 -1.04 11.48 -6.16
N ASN A 117 0.13 11.95 -6.59
CA ASN A 117 1.24 11.10 -7.05
C ASN A 117 2.11 10.55 -5.89
N ARG A 118 1.81 10.97 -4.65
CA ARG A 118 2.48 10.58 -3.42
C ARG A 118 1.55 9.79 -2.50
N ILE A 119 2.13 8.96 -1.64
CA ILE A 119 1.44 8.34 -0.50
C ILE A 119 1.71 9.12 0.78
N PHE A 120 0.79 8.96 1.72
CA PHE A 120 0.80 9.64 3.01
C PHE A 120 0.44 8.63 4.10
N ALA A 121 0.97 8.83 5.29
CA ALA A 121 0.64 8.00 6.45
C ALA A 121 0.37 8.87 7.67
N ASN A 122 -0.11 8.29 8.76
CA ASN A 122 -0.23 9.02 10.02
C ASN A 122 1.17 9.43 10.52
N ARG A 123 1.28 10.55 11.25
CA ARG A 123 2.56 10.99 11.85
C ARG A 123 3.28 9.89 12.64
N SER A 124 2.54 8.97 13.25
CA SER A 124 3.09 7.83 13.99
C SER A 124 3.99 6.93 13.16
N TYR A 125 3.87 6.93 11.82
CA TYR A 125 4.73 6.14 10.92
C TYR A 125 6.19 6.58 10.94
N ALA A 126 6.45 7.85 11.27
CA ALA A 126 7.80 8.39 11.45
C ALA A 126 8.43 8.03 12.81
N GLN A 127 7.80 7.14 13.57
CA GLN A 127 8.26 6.72 14.89
C GLN A 127 8.32 5.20 14.98
N PRO A 128 9.28 4.64 15.73
CA PRO A 128 9.34 3.21 15.96
C PRO A 128 8.01 2.71 16.58
N SER A 129 7.68 1.46 16.33
CA SER A 129 6.51 0.83 16.93
C SER A 129 6.78 0.50 18.40
N ALA A 130 5.81 0.78 19.26
CA ALA A 130 5.86 0.33 20.64
C ALA A 130 5.70 -1.20 20.69
N PRO A 131 6.23 -1.90 21.72
CA PRO A 131 5.98 -3.32 21.89
C PRO A 131 4.49 -3.64 21.84
N GLY A 132 4.10 -4.63 21.03
CA GLY A 132 2.68 -5.02 20.83
C GLY A 132 1.86 -4.09 19.94
N SER A 133 2.50 -3.15 19.22
CA SER A 133 1.84 -2.34 18.18
C SER A 133 2.31 -2.74 16.79
N LYS A 134 1.45 -2.51 15.79
CA LYS A 134 1.71 -2.77 14.37
C LYS A 134 3.09 -2.28 13.95
N ASP A 135 3.90 -3.16 13.37
CA ASP A 135 5.18 -2.75 12.79
C ASP A 135 4.93 -1.85 11.57
N LYS A 136 5.61 -0.70 11.55
CA LYS A 136 5.57 0.27 10.44
C LYS A 136 6.65 0.02 9.41
N SER A 137 7.53 -0.96 9.65
CA SER A 137 8.58 -1.37 8.73
C SER A 137 8.14 -2.61 7.95
N GLY A 138 8.57 -2.76 6.70
CA GLY A 138 8.25 -3.91 5.86
C GLY A 138 7.71 -3.51 4.48
N TYR A 139 6.97 -4.43 3.84
CA TYR A 139 6.42 -4.19 2.51
C TYR A 139 5.26 -3.18 2.51
N TYR A 140 5.20 -2.38 1.45
CA TYR A 140 4.17 -1.40 1.16
C TYR A 140 3.67 -1.54 -0.28
N LEU A 141 2.35 -1.64 -0.44
CA LEU A 141 1.64 -1.50 -1.70
C LEU A 141 1.11 -0.07 -1.83
N ALA A 142 1.78 0.74 -2.65
CA ALA A 142 1.43 2.12 -2.91
C ALA A 142 0.59 2.25 -4.18
N ILE A 143 -0.62 2.79 -4.04
CA ILE A 143 -1.61 2.89 -5.12
C ILE A 143 -2.05 4.34 -5.27
N ASN A 144 -1.96 4.85 -6.50
CA ASN A 144 -2.41 6.20 -6.83
C ASN A 144 -3.53 6.15 -7.85
N PHE A 145 -4.48 7.07 -7.75
CA PHE A 145 -5.67 7.08 -8.60
C PHE A 145 -6.19 8.49 -8.88
N GLU A 146 -7.06 8.64 -9.87
CA GLU A 146 -7.69 9.92 -10.20
C GLU A 146 -8.88 10.22 -9.29
N ALA A 147 -9.04 11.49 -8.90
CA ALA A 147 -10.26 11.93 -8.22
C ALA A 147 -11.40 12.19 -9.22
N PHE A 148 -12.64 11.89 -8.82
CA PHE A 148 -13.85 12.19 -9.62
C PHE A 148 -14.07 13.68 -9.95
N LYS A 149 -13.34 14.59 -9.29
CA LYS A 149 -13.36 16.02 -9.61
C LYS A 149 -12.92 16.32 -11.04
N HIS A 150 -12.10 15.45 -11.63
CA HIS A 150 -11.45 15.70 -12.92
C HIS A 150 -11.91 14.76 -14.03
N THR A 151 -12.67 13.72 -13.70
CA THR A 151 -13.09 12.68 -14.66
C THR A 151 -14.33 11.95 -14.16
N ARG A 152 -15.13 11.43 -15.09
CA ARG A 152 -16.24 10.52 -14.78
C ARG A 152 -15.80 9.06 -14.65
N THR A 153 -14.62 8.73 -15.16
CA THR A 153 -14.07 7.37 -15.20
C THR A 153 -12.65 7.38 -14.62
N PRO A 154 -12.51 7.59 -13.30
CA PRO A 154 -11.19 7.66 -12.70
C PRO A 154 -10.45 6.33 -12.83
N LYS A 155 -9.14 6.44 -13.02
CA LYS A 155 -8.25 5.29 -13.19
C LYS A 155 -7.25 5.19 -12.06
N ILE A 156 -6.77 3.97 -11.82
CA ILE A 156 -5.49 3.76 -11.14
C ILE A 156 -4.39 4.33 -12.05
N THR A 157 -3.53 5.17 -11.49
CA THR A 157 -2.44 5.85 -12.21
C THR A 157 -1.07 5.27 -11.88
N MET A 158 -0.90 4.69 -10.70
CA MET A 158 0.32 4.01 -10.29
C MET A 158 0.01 2.85 -9.36
N ILE A 159 0.74 1.75 -9.51
CA ILE A 159 0.78 0.62 -8.58
C ILE A 159 2.26 0.33 -8.34
N ARG A 160 2.69 0.39 -7.09
CA ARG A 160 4.10 0.22 -6.71
C ARG A 160 4.22 -0.68 -5.51
N LEU A 161 5.18 -1.60 -5.55
CA LEU A 161 5.58 -2.41 -4.40
C LEU A 161 6.96 -1.97 -3.95
N GLY A 162 7.16 -1.91 -2.64
CA GLY A 162 8.42 -1.51 -2.05
C GLY A 162 8.52 -1.93 -0.60
N TRP A 163 9.68 -1.69 0.00
CA TRP A 163 9.92 -1.92 1.42
C TRP A 163 10.29 -0.58 2.06
N LEU A 164 9.61 -0.21 3.14
CA LEU A 164 9.88 1.03 3.88
C LEU A 164 10.14 0.74 5.34
N SER A 165 11.00 1.57 5.92
CA SER A 165 11.28 1.70 7.34
C SER A 165 10.45 2.85 7.93
N HIS A 166 10.22 2.83 9.24
CA HIS A 166 9.70 4.01 9.96
C HIS A 166 10.59 5.26 9.75
N ARG A 167 11.88 5.07 9.42
CA ARG A 167 12.84 6.15 9.17
C ARG A 167 12.67 6.85 7.82
N ASP A 168 12.00 6.20 6.87
CA ASP A 168 11.74 6.79 5.55
C ASP A 168 10.64 7.88 5.62
N TRP A 169 9.81 7.82 6.66
CA TRP A 169 8.70 8.73 6.86
C TRP A 169 9.16 10.05 7.50
N ILE A 170 8.95 11.15 6.79
CA ILE A 170 9.22 12.51 7.26
C ILE A 170 7.98 13.03 8.02
N PRO A 171 8.08 13.28 9.33
CA PRO A 171 6.97 13.85 10.10
C PRO A 171 6.82 15.34 9.77
N GLN A 172 5.59 15.86 9.74
CA GLN A 172 5.36 17.31 9.71
C GLN A 172 5.46 17.93 11.11
N THR A 173 5.83 19.21 11.17
CA THR A 173 6.22 19.94 12.39
C THR A 173 5.08 20.10 13.41
N ALA A 174 3.81 20.22 12.97
CA ALA A 174 2.68 20.48 13.86
C ALA A 174 2.14 19.23 14.58
N ALA A 175 1.64 19.40 15.81
CA ALA A 175 1.25 18.32 16.72
C ALA A 175 -0.10 17.64 16.41
N THR A 176 -0.96 18.24 15.58
CA THR A 176 -2.30 17.70 15.26
C THR A 176 -2.59 17.76 13.75
N GLY A 177 -3.26 16.72 13.23
CA GLY A 177 -3.90 16.73 11.91
C GLY A 177 -3.01 16.52 10.67
N GLN A 178 -1.75 16.10 10.80
CA GLN A 178 -0.82 16.10 9.67
C GLN A 178 -0.18 14.73 9.38
N ALA A 179 -0.07 14.44 8.07
CA ALA A 179 0.39 13.18 7.54
C ALA A 179 1.92 13.16 7.38
N ALA A 180 2.54 12.03 7.68
CA ALA A 180 3.90 11.75 7.27
C ALA A 180 3.96 11.52 5.75
N HIS A 181 5.08 11.91 5.15
CA HIS A 181 5.33 11.77 3.72
C HIS A 181 6.74 11.23 3.47
N LEU A 182 7.02 10.83 2.23
CA LEU A 182 8.32 10.32 1.82
C LEU A 182 9.09 11.36 0.98
N ALA A 183 10.41 11.29 1.03
CA ALA A 183 11.28 12.06 0.14
C ALA A 183 11.14 11.58 -1.33
N PRO A 184 11.43 12.43 -2.32
CA PRO A 184 11.43 12.02 -3.72
C PRO A 184 12.34 10.83 -4.02
N ILE A 185 13.53 10.77 -3.39
CA ILE A 185 14.48 9.67 -3.59
C ILE A 185 13.88 8.32 -3.20
N THR A 186 13.14 8.27 -2.08
CA THR A 186 12.45 7.04 -1.63
C THR A 186 11.51 6.48 -2.70
N TYR A 187 10.79 7.34 -3.43
CA TYR A 187 9.93 6.89 -4.52
C TYR A 187 10.70 6.36 -5.73
N GLN A 188 11.91 6.87 -5.97
CA GLN A 188 12.73 6.50 -7.12
C GLN A 188 13.52 5.22 -6.88
N THR A 189 13.89 4.95 -5.62
CA THR A 189 14.80 3.85 -5.29
C THR A 189 14.17 2.76 -4.45
N LYS A 190 13.15 3.03 -3.62
CA LYS A 190 12.54 2.03 -2.72
C LYS A 190 11.20 1.46 -3.19
N PHE A 191 10.83 1.73 -4.44
CA PHE A 191 9.62 1.21 -5.06
C PHE A 191 9.88 0.74 -6.50
N ILE A 192 9.25 -0.36 -6.89
CA ILE A 192 9.19 -0.83 -8.28
C ILE A 192 7.75 -0.69 -8.78
N SER A 193 7.58 -0.12 -9.98
CA SER A 193 6.27 0.02 -10.64
C SER A 193 5.78 -1.31 -11.20
N ALA A 194 4.52 -1.62 -10.97
CA ALA A 194 3.79 -2.69 -11.65
C ALA A 194 2.94 -2.18 -12.83
N MET A 195 2.96 -0.86 -13.07
CA MET A 195 2.32 -0.20 -14.22
C MET A 195 3.32 0.24 -15.27
#